data_AF-A0A924X1T8-F1
#
_entry.id   AF-A0A924X1T8-F1
#
_cell.length_a   1.000
_cell.length_b   1.000
_cell.length_c   1.000
_cell.angle_alpha   90.00
_cell.angle_beta   90.00
_cell.angle_gamma   90.00
#
_symmetry.space_group_name_H-M   'P 1'
#
loop_
_entity.id
_entity.type
_entity.pdbx_description
1 polymer ?
#
loop_
_entity_poly.entity_id
_entity_poly.type
_entity_poly.pdbx_seq_one_letter_code
_entity_poly.pdbx_strand_id
1 'polypeptide(L)' 'MICRVRRRDIDAYQAVMEREGEGGRQRGFFVSFGYTKDAFDECTRFQKRTGRIIKLLTVQEILDEEHVQKM' A
#
# COMPACT_ATOMS: atom_id res chain seq x y z
N MET A 1 -0.24 -21.64 0.39
CA MET A 1 -0.09 -20.82 1.61
C MET A 1 0.30 -19.41 1.16
N ILE A 2 -0.66 -18.48 1.06
CA ILE A 2 -0.38 -17.12 0.55
C ILE A 2 0.05 -16.26 1.74
N CYS A 3 1.29 -15.77 1.74
CA CYS A 3 1.74 -14.76 2.70
C CYS A 3 0.94 -13.47 2.47
N ARG A 4 0.00 -13.17 3.37
CA ARG A 4 -0.76 -11.92 3.34
C ARG A 4 -0.01 -10.85 4.12
N VAL A 5 0.02 -9.64 3.54
CA VAL A 5 0.59 -8.45 4.17
C VAL A 5 -0.15 -8.14 5.46
N ARG A 6 0.62 -7.93 6.52
CA ARG A 6 0.11 -7.60 7.85
C ARG A 6 0.35 -6.13 8.15
N ARG A 7 -0.30 -5.66 9.21
CA ARG A 7 -0.13 -4.31 9.75
C ARG A 7 1.34 -3.90 9.88
N ARG A 8 2.18 -4.80 10.39
CA ARG A 8 3.62 -4.55 10.60
C ARG A 8 4.36 -4.14 9.34
N ASP A 9 4.01 -4.73 8.19
CA ASP A 9 4.64 -4.40 6.90
C ASP A 9 4.25 -2.98 6.45
N ILE A 10 3.00 -2.60 6.70
CA ILE A 10 2.49 -1.24 6.45
C ILE A 10 3.15 -0.24 7.38
N ASP A 11 3.28 -0.54 8.68
CA ASP A 11 3.94 0.34 9.66
C ASP A 11 5.39 0.62 9.27
N ALA A 12 6.13 -0.40 8.82
CA ALA A 12 7.49 -0.24 8.34
C ALA A 12 7.57 0.70 7.13
N TYR A 13 6.62 0.60 6.20
CA TYR A 13 6.54 1.48 5.03
C TYR A 13 6.17 2.93 5.42
N GLN A 14 5.21 3.10 6.33
CA GLN A 14 4.84 4.41 6.87
C GLN A 14 6.05 5.12 7.48
N ALA A 15 6.87 4.41 8.26
CA ALA A 15 8.07 4.98 8.87
C ALA A 15 9.06 5.52 7.84
N VAL A 16 9.17 4.87 6.66
CA VAL A 16 9.98 5.37 5.54
C VAL A 16 9.37 6.66 4.98
N MET A 17 8.05 6.68 4.76
CA MET A 17 7.38 7.88 4.25
C MET A 17 7.50 9.05 5.23
N GLU A 18 7.33 8.83 6.53
CA GLU A 18 7.45 9.87 7.56
C GLU A 18 8.87 10.45 7.62
N ARG A 19 9.90 9.62 7.41
CA ARG A 19 11.30 10.08 7.35
C ARG A 19 11.60 11.00 6.16
N GLU A 20 10.87 10.91 5.06
CA GLU A 20 11.06 11.82 3.91
C GLU A 20 10.66 13.29 4.24
N GLY A 21 10.01 13.56 5.38
CA GLY A 21 9.79 14.93 5.87
C GLY A 21 8.80 15.77 5.05
N GLU A 22 8.85 17.10 5.23
CA GLU A 22 8.06 18.09 4.47
C GLU A 22 8.66 18.26 3.07
N GLY A 23 7.89 17.90 2.03
CA GLY A 23 8.36 17.76 0.65
C GLY A 23 8.51 16.32 0.16
N GLY A 24 8.38 15.35 1.07
CA GLY A 24 8.35 13.92 0.75
C GLY A 24 7.11 13.48 -0.04
N ARG A 25 7.11 12.24 -0.52
CA ARG A 25 6.04 11.72 -1.38
C ARG A 25 4.70 11.70 -0.66
N GLN A 26 3.69 12.30 -1.29
CA GLN A 26 2.31 12.32 -0.78
C GLN A 26 1.54 11.03 -1.07
N ARG A 27 2.05 10.20 -1.98
CA ARG A 27 1.44 8.93 -2.39
C ARG A 27 2.49 7.83 -2.44
N GLY A 28 2.19 6.70 -1.80
CA GLY A 28 2.96 5.48 -1.85
C GLY A 28 2.14 4.33 -2.43
N PHE A 29 2.80 3.40 -3.10
CA PHE A 29 2.19 2.20 -3.66
C PHE A 29 2.78 0.99 -2.96
N PHE A 30 1.91 0.09 -2.52
CA PHE A 30 2.31 -1.17 -1.92
C PHE A 30 1.67 -2.29 -2.72
N VAL A 31 2.49 -3.16 -3.32
CA VAL A 31 2.04 -4.25 -4.19
C VAL A 31 2.23 -5.60 -3.50
N SER A 32 1.21 -6.46 -3.50
CA SER A 32 1.29 -7.81 -2.93
C SER A 32 0.24 -8.77 -3.49
N PHE A 33 0.32 -10.06 -3.16
CA PHE A 33 -0.70 -11.05 -3.53
C PHE A 33 -1.96 -10.96 -2.67
N GLY A 34 -1.90 -10.31 -1.50
CA GLY A 34 -3.08 -10.11 -0.68
C GLY A 34 -2.79 -9.43 0.65
N TYR A 35 -3.82 -8.79 1.19
CA TYR A 35 -3.74 -8.00 2.41
C TYR A 35 -4.68 -8.56 3.47
N THR A 36 -4.31 -8.34 4.73
CA THR A 36 -5.21 -8.59 5.85
C THR A 36 -6.07 -7.36 6.14
N LYS A 37 -7.22 -7.55 6.78
CA LYS A 37 -8.13 -6.45 7.15
C LYS A 37 -7.39 -5.37 7.95
N ASP A 38 -6.56 -5.79 8.90
CA ASP A 38 -5.77 -4.88 9.74
C ASP A 38 -4.83 -3.98 8.92
N ALA A 39 -4.32 -4.46 7.78
CA ALA A 39 -3.48 -3.66 6.88
C ALA A 39 -4.28 -2.54 6.20
N PHE A 40 -5.53 -2.81 5.78
CA PHE A 40 -6.43 -1.80 5.21
C PHE A 40 -6.82 -0.74 6.24
N ASP A 41 -7.16 -1.18 7.46
CA ASP A 41 -7.54 -0.29 8.55
C ASP A 41 -6.37 0.65 8.93
N GLU A 42 -5.15 0.12 8.91
CA GLU A 42 -3.93 0.89 9.20
C GLU A 42 -3.63 1.93 8.10
N CYS A 43 -3.77 1.59 6.81
CA CYS A 43 -3.65 2.57 5.72
C CYS A 43 -4.66 3.72 5.87
N THR A 44 -5.90 3.41 6.27
CA THR A 44 -6.94 4.42 6.50
C THR A 44 -6.59 5.34 7.68
N ARG A 45 -6.05 4.77 8.77
CA ARG A 45 -5.57 5.54 9.93
C ARG A 45 -4.42 6.47 9.56
N PHE A 46 -3.46 5.96 8.78
CA PHE A 46 -2.32 6.75 8.33
C PHE A 46 -2.72 7.94 7.47
N GLN A 47 -3.67 7.72 6.54
CA GLN A 47 -4.20 8.80 5.71
C GLN A 47 -4.87 9.89 6.55
N LYS A 48 -5.65 9.50 7.56
CA LYS A 48 -6.28 10.47 8.49
C LYS A 48 -5.27 11.23 9.33
N ARG A 49 -4.17 10.57 9.73
CA ARG A 49 -3.12 11.18 10.58
C ARG A 49 -2.22 12.15 9.82
N THR A 50 -1.81 11.78 8.61
CA THR A 50 -0.74 12.49 7.88
C THR A 50 -1.21 13.19 6.62
N GLY A 51 -2.43 12.89 6.14
CA GLY A 51 -2.94 13.33 4.83
C GLY A 51 -2.33 12.59 3.63
N ARG A 52 -1.37 11.68 3.86
CA ARG A 52 -0.66 10.93 2.81
C ARG A 52 -1.39 9.64 2.47
N ILE A 53 -1.36 9.24 1.21
CA ILE A 53 -2.13 8.11 0.71
C ILE A 53 -1.20 6.92 0.45
N ILE A 54 -1.52 5.76 1.01
CA ILE A 54 -0.89 4.49 0.65
C ILE A 54 -1.92 3.68 -0.13
N LYS A 55 -1.67 3.50 -1.43
CA LYS A 55 -2.51 2.67 -2.30
C LYS A 55 -2.02 1.23 -2.23
N LEU A 56 -2.90 0.35 -1.75
CA LEU A 56 -2.67 -1.09 -1.79
C LEU A 56 -3.13 -1.60 -3.16
N LEU A 57 -2.26 -2.34 -3.85
CA LEU A 57 -2.53 -2.95 -5.15
C LEU A 57 -2.23 -4.43 -5.07
N THR A 58 -3.16 -5.25 -5.52
CA THR A 58 -2.92 -6.67 -5.64
C THR A 58 -2.25 -7.01 -6.97
N VAL A 59 -1.40 -8.02 -6.98
CA VAL A 59 -0.84 -8.54 -8.24
C VAL A 59 -1.96 -8.99 -9.18
N GLN A 60 -3.06 -9.51 -8.64
CA GLN A 60 -4.26 -9.85 -9.42
C GLN A 60 -4.84 -8.60 -10.11
N GLU A 61 -5.01 -7.47 -9.41
CA GLU A 61 -5.48 -6.23 -10.03
C GLU A 61 -4.55 -5.74 -11.15
N ILE A 62 -3.22 -5.87 -10.97
CA ILE A 62 -2.25 -5.49 -12.01
C ILE A 62 -2.37 -6.42 -13.22
N LEU A 63 -2.45 -7.72 -13.00
CA LEU A 63 -2.62 -8.70 -14.08
C LEU A 63 -3.97 -8.50 -14.78
N ASP A 64 -5.05 -8.27 -14.05
CA ASP A 64 -6.39 -8.03 -14.60
C ASP A 64 -6.42 -6.72 -15.42
N GLU A 65 -5.68 -5.69 -15.02
CA GLU A 65 -5.49 -4.46 -15.81
C GLU A 65 -4.57 -4.68 -17.03
N GLU A 66 -3.51 -5.49 -16.94
CA GLU A 66 -2.58 -5.78 -18.05
C GLU A 66 -3.14 -6.72 -19.14
N HIS A 67 -4.18 -7.52 -18.87
CA HIS A 67 -4.84 -8.32 -19.93
C HIS A 67 -5.57 -7.45 -20.99
N VAL A 68 -5.59 -6.12 -20.83
CA VAL A 68 -6.00 -5.16 -21.87
C VAL A 68 -4.85 -4.75 -22.79
N GLN A 69 -3.58 -4.98 -22.45
CA GLN A 69 -2.48 -4.96 -23.42
C GLN A 69 -2.36 -6.30 -24.14
N LYS A 70 -3.42 -6.66 -24.87
CA LYS A 70 -3.25 -7.51 -26.05
C LYS A 70 -2.44 -6.70 -27.07
N MET A 71 -1.15 -7.04 -27.19
CA MET A 71 -0.47 -7.02 -28.48
C MET A 71 -0.37 -8.44 -28.99
#